data_AF-A0A3N0YTF1-F1
#
_entry.id   AF-A0A3N0YTF1-F1
#
_cell.length_a   1.000
_cell.length_b   1.000
_cell.length_c   1.000
_cell.angle_alpha   90.00
_cell.angle_beta   90.00
_cell.angle_gamma   90.00
#
_symmetry.space_group_name_H-M   'P 1'
#
loop_
_entity.id
_entity.type
_entity.pdbx_description
1 polymer ?
#
loop_
_entity_poly.entity_id
_entity_poly.type
_entity_poly.pdbx_seq_one_letter_code
_entity_poly.pdbx_strand_id
1 'polypeptide(L)'
;MSVRELNQHLRGLTKEDVVRLKQRRRTLKNRGYAASCRIKRVTQKEELERQKIELQQEVDKLARENASMRLELDALRAKYEALQCFARTVTRGPTGKVATTSVITIVKSANHSPSSAPFSAPS
;
A
#
# COMPACT_ATOMS: atom_id res chain seq x y z
N MET A 1 19.12 -19.60 -34.28
CA MET A 1 20.38 -19.89 -34.97
C MET A 1 21.57 -19.40 -34.14
N SER A 2 22.35 -20.34 -33.62
CA SER A 2 23.59 -20.04 -32.89
C SER A 2 24.68 -19.51 -33.83
N VAL A 3 25.77 -18.95 -33.27
CA VAL A 3 26.94 -18.52 -34.07
C VAL A 3 27.61 -19.73 -34.74
N ARG A 4 27.62 -20.88 -34.05
CA ARG A 4 28.16 -22.14 -34.58
C ARG A 4 27.39 -22.62 -35.81
N GLU A 5 26.06 -22.65 -35.73
CA GLU A 5 25.20 -22.97 -36.88
C GLU A 5 25.39 -21.98 -38.02
N LEU A 6 25.47 -20.67 -37.73
CA LEU A 6 25.73 -19.66 -38.77
C LEU A 6 27.04 -19.96 -39.49
N ASN A 7 28.13 -20.18 -38.75
CA ASN A 7 29.44 -20.45 -39.35
C ASN A 7 29.46 -21.75 -40.17
N GLN A 8 28.66 -22.75 -39.81
CA GLN A 8 28.50 -23.96 -40.63
C GLN A 8 27.85 -23.63 -41.99
N HIS A 9 26.78 -22.83 -42.00
CA HIS A 9 26.08 -22.41 -43.22
C HIS A 9 26.90 -21.45 -44.10
N LEU A 10 27.90 -20.78 -43.53
CA LEU A 10 28.77 -19.86 -44.27
C LEU A 10 29.91 -20.58 -45.03
N ARG A 11 30.15 -21.87 -44.78
CA ARG A 11 31.23 -22.61 -45.46
C ARG A 11 30.93 -22.74 -46.96
N GLY A 12 31.94 -22.48 -47.78
CA GLY A 12 31.84 -22.59 -49.25
C GLY A 12 31.12 -21.43 -49.94
N LEU A 13 30.65 -20.42 -49.20
CA LEU A 13 30.06 -19.20 -49.78
C LEU A 13 31.14 -18.19 -50.17
N THR A 14 30.82 -17.36 -51.17
CA THR A 14 31.65 -16.21 -51.57
C THR A 14 31.70 -15.15 -50.47
N LYS A 15 32.72 -14.28 -50.50
CA LYS A 15 32.85 -13.20 -49.50
C LYS A 15 31.63 -12.28 -49.52
N GLU A 16 31.12 -11.96 -50.70
CA GLU A 16 29.95 -11.11 -50.90
C GLU A 16 28.70 -11.73 -50.25
N ASP A 17 28.49 -13.03 -50.43
CA ASP A 17 27.34 -13.74 -49.85
C ASP A 17 27.43 -13.85 -48.33
N VAL A 18 28.64 -14.05 -47.80
CA VAL A 18 28.88 -14.04 -46.35
C VAL A 18 28.48 -12.69 -45.75
N VAL A 19 28.88 -11.58 -46.38
CA VAL A 19 28.52 -10.22 -45.92
C VAL A 19 27.00 -10.02 -45.99
N ARG A 20 26.38 -10.38 -47.12
CA ARG A 20 24.93 -10.27 -47.33
C ARG A 20 24.14 -11.03 -46.25
N LEU A 21 24.55 -12.27 -45.95
CA LEU A 21 23.87 -13.11 -44.96
C LEU A 21 24.04 -12.56 -43.53
N LYS A 22 25.26 -12.11 -43.18
CA LYS A 22 25.51 -11.47 -41.89
C LYS A 22 24.68 -10.19 -41.71
N GLN A 23 24.59 -9.36 -42.75
CA GLN A 23 23.77 -8.16 -42.71
C GLN A 23 22.28 -8.50 -42.59
N ARG A 24 21.78 -9.47 -43.37
CA ARG A 24 20.39 -9.94 -43.25
C ARG A 24 20.08 -10.44 -41.84
N ARG A 25 20.99 -11.23 -41.25
CA ARG A 25 20.87 -11.70 -39.86
C ARG A 25 20.83 -10.53 -38.87
N ARG A 26 21.69 -9.51 -39.03
CA ARG A 26 21.68 -8.31 -38.18
C ARG A 26 20.34 -7.59 -38.25
N THR A 27 19.81 -7.39 -39.45
CA THR A 27 18.49 -6.76 -39.65
C THR A 27 17.38 -7.55 -38.97
N LEU A 28 17.38 -8.87 -39.07
CA LEU A 28 16.39 -9.72 -38.41
C LEU A 28 16.51 -9.69 -36.88
N LYS A 29 17.74 -9.72 -36.33
CA LYS A 29 17.94 -9.55 -34.88
C LYS A 29 17.47 -8.18 -34.39
N ASN A 30 17.79 -7.11 -35.12
CA ASN A 30 17.35 -5.76 -34.78
C ASN A 30 15.82 -5.63 -34.80
N ARG A 31 15.14 -6.33 -35.71
CA ARG A 31 13.67 -6.42 -35.69
C ARG A 31 13.16 -7.05 -34.39
N GLY A 32 13.79 -8.14 -33.95
CA GLY A 32 13.48 -8.76 -32.65
C GLY A 32 13.75 -7.81 -31.48
N TYR A 33 14.89 -7.13 -31.47
CA TYR A 33 15.23 -6.15 -30.44
C TYR A 33 14.25 -4.97 -30.39
N ALA A 34 13.76 -4.49 -31.53
CA ALA A 34 12.74 -3.45 -31.58
C ALA A 34 11.41 -3.93 -30.96
N ALA A 35 10.99 -5.15 -31.25
CA ALA A 35 9.79 -5.74 -30.63
C ALA A 35 9.96 -5.89 -29.11
N SER A 36 11.08 -6.47 -28.65
CA SER A 36 11.37 -6.59 -27.21
C SER A 36 11.47 -5.23 -26.52
N CYS A 37 12.01 -4.20 -27.17
CA CYS A 37 12.07 -2.85 -26.64
C CYS A 37 10.66 -2.26 -26.43
N ARG A 38 9.75 -2.45 -27.39
CA ARG A 38 8.35 -2.01 -27.26
C ARG A 38 7.66 -2.72 -26.11
N ILE A 39 7.79 -4.04 -26.02
CA ILE A 39 7.21 -4.84 -24.92
C ILE A 39 7.75 -4.34 -23.57
N LYS A 40 9.08 -4.25 -23.42
CA LYS A 40 9.68 -3.74 -22.17
C LYS A 40 9.13 -2.38 -21.77
N ARG A 41 9.00 -1.45 -22.72
CA ARG A 41 8.48 -0.11 -22.44
C ARG A 41 7.02 -0.14 -21.96
N VAL A 42 6.17 -0.93 -22.63
CA VAL A 42 4.76 -1.06 -22.27
C VAL A 42 4.63 -1.68 -20.88
N THR A 43 5.28 -2.83 -20.64
CA THR A 43 5.27 -3.49 -19.34
C THR A 43 5.80 -2.60 -18.22
N GLN A 44 6.87 -1.84 -18.46
CA GLN A 44 7.42 -0.93 -17.45
C GLN A 44 6.47 0.24 -17.16
N LYS A 45 5.76 0.74 -18.17
CA LYS A 45 4.72 1.76 -17.99
C LYS A 45 3.55 1.22 -17.17
N GLU A 46 3.03 0.06 -17.54
CA GLU A 46 1.91 -0.60 -16.84
C GLU A 46 2.26 -0.87 -15.37
N GLU A 47 3.49 -1.32 -15.11
CA GLU A 47 3.98 -1.55 -13.74
C GLU A 47 4.03 -0.24 -12.92
N LEU A 48 4.51 0.86 -13.51
CA LEU A 48 4.51 2.17 -12.84
C LEU A 48 3.07 2.69 -12.59
N GLU A 49 2.15 2.46 -13.53
CA GLU A 49 0.74 2.82 -13.36
C GLU A 49 0.09 2.01 -12.23
N ARG A 50 0.39 0.71 -12.15
CA ARG A 50 -0.03 -0.15 -11.04
C ARG A 50 0.51 0.35 -9.70
N GLN A 51 1.82 0.58 -9.60
CA GLN A 51 2.46 1.10 -8.39
C GLN A 51 1.86 2.44 -7.95
N LYS A 52 1.57 3.33 -8.89
CA LYS A 52 0.89 4.60 -8.60
C LYS A 52 -0.48 4.37 -7.95
N ILE A 53 -1.28 3.46 -8.49
CA ILE A 53 -2.61 3.15 -7.96
C ILE A 53 -2.51 2.54 -6.56
N GLU A 54 -1.61 1.57 -6.37
CA GLU A 54 -1.37 0.93 -5.07
C GLU A 54 -0.96 1.96 -4.00
N LEU A 55 0.00 2.84 -4.33
CA LEU A 55 0.44 3.90 -3.41
C LEU A 55 -0.68 4.91 -3.11
N GLN A 56 -1.49 5.27 -4.09
CA GLN A 56 -2.61 6.18 -3.86
C GLN A 56 -3.64 5.56 -2.90
N GLN A 57 -3.94 4.27 -3.07
CA GLN A 57 -4.84 3.55 -2.17
C GLN A 57 -4.30 3.51 -0.74
N GLU A 58 -2.99 3.30 -0.56
CA GLU A 58 -2.37 3.30 0.77
C GLU A 58 -2.41 4.70 1.42
N VAL A 59 -2.14 5.76 0.66
CA VAL A 59 -2.28 7.14 1.13
C VAL A 59 -3.72 7.41 1.59
N ASP A 60 -4.72 7.03 0.79
CA ASP A 60 -6.12 7.25 1.13
C ASP A 60 -6.54 6.44 2.38
N LYS A 61 -6.02 5.22 2.53
CA LYS A 61 -6.23 4.37 3.69
C LYS A 61 -5.64 5.01 4.95
N LEU A 62 -4.37 5.40 4.91
CA LEU A 62 -3.69 6.05 6.02
C LEU A 62 -4.33 7.39 6.39
N ALA A 63 -4.81 8.16 5.41
CA ALA A 63 -5.53 9.40 5.66
C ALA A 63 -6.83 9.17 6.45
N ARG A 64 -7.61 8.13 6.09
CA ARG A 64 -8.82 7.73 6.83
C ARG A 64 -8.49 7.27 8.25
N GLU A 65 -7.49 6.41 8.40
CA GLU A 65 -7.04 5.92 9.72
C GLU A 65 -6.58 7.08 10.61
N ASN A 66 -5.80 8.02 10.05
CA ASN A 66 -5.35 9.22 10.77
C ASN A 66 -6.51 10.10 11.22
N ALA A 67 -7.49 10.34 10.34
CA ALA A 67 -8.68 11.10 10.69
C ALA A 67 -9.47 10.44 11.83
N SER A 68 -9.64 9.10 11.80
CA SER A 68 -10.29 8.35 12.89
C SER A 68 -9.54 8.52 14.22
N MET A 69 -8.22 8.32 14.20
CA MET A 69 -7.40 8.46 15.40
C MET A 69 -7.46 9.88 15.99
N ARG A 70 -7.51 10.91 15.14
CA ARG A 70 -7.64 12.30 15.61
C ARG A 70 -8.98 12.54 16.31
N LEU A 71 -10.08 12.02 15.75
CA LEU A 71 -11.40 12.10 16.40
C LEU A 71 -11.42 11.37 17.75
N GLU A 72 -10.81 10.20 17.83
CA GLU A 72 -10.68 9.46 19.09
C GLU A 72 -9.87 10.23 20.12
N LEU A 73 -8.72 10.80 19.73
CA LEU A 73 -7.89 11.62 20.60
C LEU A 73 -8.64 12.85 21.11
N ASP A 74 -9.39 13.55 20.25
CA ASP A 74 -10.16 14.72 20.64
C ASP A 74 -11.30 14.35 21.61
N ALA A 75 -11.97 13.22 21.39
CA ALA A 75 -12.97 12.69 22.32
C ALA A 75 -12.36 12.32 23.68
N LEU A 76 -11.18 11.71 23.71
CA LEU A 76 -10.46 11.39 24.95
C LEU A 76 -10.03 12.66 25.68
N ARG A 77 -9.52 13.67 24.96
CA ARG A 77 -9.15 14.97 25.53
C ARG A 77 -10.34 15.67 26.17
N ALA A 78 -11.49 15.71 25.48
CA ALA A 78 -12.71 16.30 26.03
C ALA A 78 -13.17 15.61 27.32
N LYS A 79 -13.12 14.28 27.38
CA LYS A 79 -13.43 13.51 28.61
C LYS A 79 -12.46 13.84 29.74
N TYR A 80 -11.17 13.93 29.43
CA TYR A 80 -10.13 14.26 30.40
C TYR A 80 -10.29 15.69 30.96
N GLU A 81 -10.57 16.67 30.10
CA GLU A 81 -10.83 18.05 30.51
C GLU A 81 -12.07 18.16 31.40
N ALA A 82 -13.16 17.45 31.06
CA ALA A 82 -14.35 17.40 31.90
C ALA A 82 -14.04 16.86 33.30
N LEU A 83 -13.25 15.78 33.38
CA LEU A 83 -12.82 15.22 34.66
C LEU A 83 -11.90 16.16 35.45
N GLN A 84 -10.97 16.84 34.78
CA GLN A 84 -10.13 17.86 35.42
C GLN A 84 -10.97 19.02 35.97
N CYS A 85 -11.94 19.50 35.19
CA CYS A 85 -12.84 20.57 35.61
C CYS A 85 -13.61 20.17 36.87
N PHE A 86 -14.17 18.95 36.89
CA PHE A 86 -14.83 18.37 38.05
C PHE A 86 -13.90 18.28 39.28
N ALA A 87 -12.68 17.77 39.12
CA ALA A 87 -11.74 17.68 40.24
C ALA A 87 -11.38 19.07 40.82
N ARG A 88 -11.27 20.10 39.97
CA ARG A 88 -10.99 21.48 40.39
C ARG A 88 -12.17 22.11 41.13
N THR A 89 -13.41 21.84 40.71
CA THR A 89 -14.60 22.36 41.41
C THR A 89 -14.78 21.68 42.77
N VAL A 90 -14.53 20.38 42.87
CA VAL A 90 -14.57 19.65 44.15
C VAL A 90 -13.49 20.14 45.13
N THR A 91 -12.30 20.49 44.65
CA THR A 91 -11.18 20.96 45.50
C THR A 91 -11.23 22.44 45.87
N ARG A 92 -12.02 23.28 45.17
CA ARG A 92 -12.17 24.72 45.44
C ARG A 92 -13.51 25.11 46.08
N GLY A 93 -14.33 24.14 46.50
CA GLY A 93 -15.52 24.40 47.30
C GLY A 93 -15.18 25.07 48.64
N PRO A 94 -16.04 25.97 49.16
CA PRO A 94 -15.74 26.80 50.32
C PRO A 94 -15.43 25.92 51.54
N THR A 95 -14.49 26.35 52.37
CA THR A 95 -14.27 25.82 53.72
C THR A 95 -15.59 25.89 54.51
N GLY A 96 -16.39 24.84 54.46
CA GLY A 96 -17.72 24.86 55.07
C GLY A 96 -18.61 23.69 54.64
N LYS A 97 -18.50 22.59 55.39
CA LYS A 97 -19.42 21.45 55.44
C LYS A 97 -19.44 20.55 54.19
N VAL A 98 -18.75 19.42 54.33
CA VAL A 98 -18.84 18.26 53.45
C VAL A 98 -20.28 17.73 53.48
N ALA A 99 -21.05 18.00 52.43
CA ALA A 99 -22.21 17.18 52.09
C ALA A 99 -21.73 16.08 51.13
N THR A 100 -21.63 14.85 51.64
CA THR A 100 -21.54 13.64 50.83
C THR A 100 -22.81 13.55 50.02
N THR A 101 -22.81 13.99 48.76
CA THR A 101 -24.01 13.87 47.93
C THR A 101 -23.66 13.57 46.49
N SER A 102 -24.11 12.36 46.12
CA SER A 102 -24.39 11.87 44.77
C SER A 102 -23.23 11.29 43.97
N VAL A 103 -23.01 10.00 44.24
CA VAL A 103 -22.60 8.98 43.27
C VAL A 103 -23.29 9.23 41.92
N ILE A 104 -22.50 9.52 40.90
CA ILE A 104 -23.00 9.70 39.54
C ILE A 104 -23.14 8.32 38.87
N THR A 105 -24.36 8.07 38.44
CA THR A 105 -24.91 6.96 37.69
C THR A 105 -23.94 6.31 36.69
N ILE A 106 -23.82 4.99 36.78
CA ILE A 106 -23.22 4.11 35.78
C ILE A 106 -23.97 4.33 34.45
N VAL A 107 -23.37 5.05 33.50
CA VAL A 107 -23.81 4.98 32.11
C VAL A 107 -23.38 3.63 31.57
N LYS A 108 -24.33 2.68 31.55
CA LYS A 108 -24.22 1.41 30.83
C LYS A 108 -24.14 1.72 29.33
N SER A 109 -22.94 1.97 28.82
CA SER A 109 -22.67 1.87 27.39
C SER A 109 -22.56 0.39 27.05
N ALA A 110 -23.65 -0.19 26.53
CA ALA A 110 -23.58 -1.44 25.79
C ALA A 110 -22.66 -1.20 24.60
N ASN A 111 -21.44 -1.74 24.64
CA ASN A 111 -20.58 -1.80 23.48
C ASN A 111 -20.33 -3.26 23.12
N HIS A 112 -20.70 -3.57 21.89
CA HIS A 112 -20.09 -4.56 21.01
C HIS A 112 -19.94 -6.01 21.48
N SER A 113 -20.73 -6.85 20.83
CA SER A 113 -20.41 -8.23 20.47
C SER A 113 -18.99 -8.38 19.93
N PRO A 114 -18.17 -9.33 20.46
CA PRO A 114 -17.06 -9.90 19.73
C PRO A 114 -17.53 -11.15 18.98
N SER A 115 -17.29 -11.13 17.68
CA SER A 115 -17.40 -12.28 16.78
C SER A 115 -16.51 -13.44 17.25
N SER A 116 -17.05 -14.66 17.20
CA SER A 116 -16.25 -15.89 17.08
C SER A 116 -16.82 -16.75 15.96
N ALA A 117 -16.46 -16.42 14.71
CA ALA A 117 -16.57 -17.36 13.60
C ALA A 117 -15.41 -18.36 13.66
N PRO A 118 -15.64 -19.68 13.54
CA PRO A 118 -14.57 -20.65 13.51
C PRO A 118 -13.84 -20.60 12.16
N PHE A 119 -12.52 -20.58 12.26
CA PHE A 119 -11.57 -20.68 11.16
C PHE A 119 -11.62 -22.10 10.57
N SER A 120 -12.13 -22.26 9.35
CA SER A 120 -11.99 -23.50 8.58
C SER A 120 -10.78 -23.38 7.66
N ALA A 121 -9.78 -24.23 7.86
CA ALA A 121 -8.65 -24.41 6.95
C ALA A 121 -9.04 -25.37 5.81
N PRO A 122 -8.61 -25.14 4.55
CA PRO A 122 -8.75 -26.11 3.49
C PRO A 122 -7.55 -27.07 3.45
N SER A 123 -7.84 -28.35 3.16
CA SER A 123 -6.89 -29.40 2.76
C SER A 123 -6.45 -29.24 1.31
#